data_AF-A0AAN8QIK7-F1
#
_entry.id   AF-A0AAN8QIK7-F1
#
_cell.length_a   1.000
_cell.length_b   1.000
_cell.length_c   1.000
_cell.angle_alpha   90.00
_cell.angle_beta   90.00
_cell.angle_gamma   90.00
#
_symmetry.space_group_name_H-M   'P 1'
#
loop_
_entity.id
_entity.type
_entity.pdbx_description
1 polymer ?
#
loop_
_entity_poly.entity_id
_entity_poly.type
_entity_poly.pdbx_seq_one_letter_code
_entity_poly.pdbx_strand_id
1 'polypeptide(L)'
;MDDKLTQMYGVIRSVLDRLHNDTLLVVMGDHGMTDTRGREPEGDRCCYFPLQPLFPASPSQSDPEVVPQTDLVPTLTHLLGIPIPYSSVGQVLLPLFPADSQTGGAPAGLSQVEALWINAKPVNRFLETYSSIAKDIPPESLSAAGRLLPPLL
;
A
#
# COMPACT_ATOMS: atom_id res chain seq x y z
N MET A 1 -26.89 8.49 -8.51
CA MET A 1 -25.58 7.94 -8.10
C MET A 1 -25.37 8.27 -6.64
N ASP A 2 -25.65 9.52 -6.28
CA ASP A 2 -25.73 10.01 -4.91
C ASP A 2 -26.50 9.07 -3.97
N ASP A 3 -27.70 8.61 -4.34
CA ASP A 3 -28.45 7.68 -3.48
C ASP A 3 -27.68 6.39 -3.12
N LYS A 4 -26.89 5.85 -4.06
CA LYS A 4 -26.09 4.64 -3.83
C LYS A 4 -24.84 4.93 -3.00
N LEU A 5 -24.19 6.07 -3.26
CA LEU A 5 -23.05 6.53 -2.46
C LEU A 5 -23.47 6.85 -1.03
N THR A 6 -24.62 7.50 -0.83
CA THR A 6 -25.24 7.75 0.48
C THR A 6 -25.58 6.45 1.19
N GLN A 7 -26.15 5.46 0.46
CA GLN A 7 -26.39 4.13 1.03
C GLN A 7 -25.09 3.46 1.48
N MET A 8 -24.05 3.46 0.65
CA MET A 8 -22.75 2.86 0.96
C MET A 8 -22.08 3.55 2.15
N TYR A 9 -22.15 4.88 2.22
CA TYR A 9 -21.69 5.65 3.36
C TYR A 9 -22.39 5.24 4.66
N GLY A 10 -23.72 5.03 4.62
CA GLY A 10 -24.49 4.53 5.76
C GLY A 10 -24.07 3.13 6.22
N VAL A 11 -23.74 2.23 5.27
CA VAL A 11 -23.20 0.90 5.57
C VAL A 11 -21.83 1.01 6.23
N ILE A 12 -20.91 1.81 5.68
CA ILE A 12 -19.56 2.00 6.25
C ILE A 12 -19.65 2.56 7.67
N ARG A 13 -20.47 3.60 7.89
CA ARG A 13 -20.75 4.15 9.23
C ARG A 13 -21.22 3.08 10.21
N SER A 14 -22.16 2.25 9.79
CA SER A 14 -22.71 1.17 10.63
C SER A 14 -21.69 0.09 10.97
N VAL A 15 -20.68 -0.14 10.12
CA VAL A 15 -19.57 -1.06 10.40
C VAL A 15 -18.58 -0.41 11.37
N LEU A 16 -18.23 0.86 11.13
CA LEU A 16 -17.33 1.64 11.98
C LEU A 16 -17.80 1.71 13.43
N ASP A 17 -19.10 1.94 13.65
CA ASP A 17 -19.69 2.01 14.99
C ASP A 17 -19.59 0.69 15.79
N ARG A 18 -19.27 -0.42 15.11
CA ARG A 18 -19.14 -1.76 15.71
C ARG A 18 -17.71 -2.30 15.66
N LEU A 19 -16.78 -1.58 15.04
CA LEU A 19 -15.40 -2.02 14.86
C LEU A 19 -14.62 -1.82 16.18
N HIS A 20 -13.72 -2.74 16.50
CA HIS A 20 -12.83 -2.59 17.64
C HIS A 20 -11.64 -1.69 17.28
N ASN A 21 -11.03 -1.03 18.27
CA ASN A 21 -9.91 -0.10 18.06
C ASN A 21 -8.60 -0.77 17.59
N ASP A 22 -8.53 -2.10 17.63
CA ASP A 22 -7.41 -2.92 17.18
C ASP A 22 -7.64 -3.53 15.78
N THR A 23 -8.68 -3.11 15.07
CA THR A 23 -9.05 -3.65 13.75
C THR A 23 -8.71 -2.67 12.63
N LEU A 24 -8.00 -3.17 11.61
CA LEU A 24 -7.76 -2.42 10.38
C LEU A 24 -9.01 -2.48 9.47
N LEU A 25 -9.63 -1.32 9.21
CA LEU A 25 -10.65 -1.20 8.16
C LEU A 25 -10.01 -0.85 6.82
N VAL A 26 -10.30 -1.66 5.80
CA VAL A 26 -9.88 -1.41 4.42
C VAL A 26 -11.14 -1.23 3.57
N VAL A 27 -11.29 -0.07 2.93
CA VAL A 27 -12.36 0.21 1.97
C VAL A 27 -11.74 0.35 0.59
N MET A 28 -12.31 -0.29 -0.43
CA MET A 28 -11.76 -0.29 -1.78
C MET A 28 -12.87 -0.43 -2.82
N GLY A 29 -12.71 0.25 -3.95
CA GLY A 29 -13.41 -0.07 -5.20
C GLY A 29 -12.47 -0.82 -6.16
N ASP A 30 -13.03 -1.67 -7.01
CA ASP A 30 -12.29 -2.36 -8.08
C ASP A 30 -11.87 -1.38 -9.18
N HIS A 31 -12.78 -0.47 -9.53
CA HIS A 31 -12.62 0.57 -10.54
C HIS A 31 -13.34 1.85 -10.13
N GLY A 32 -12.87 3.00 -10.62
CA GLY A 32 -13.62 4.24 -10.55
C GLY A 32 -14.71 4.32 -11.61
N MET A 33 -15.57 5.31 -11.46
CA MET A 33 -16.65 5.60 -12.39
C MET A 33 -16.72 7.11 -12.58
N THR A 34 -16.61 7.55 -13.82
CA THR A 34 -16.75 8.97 -14.16
C THR A 34 -18.22 9.39 -14.12
N ASP A 35 -18.46 10.71 -14.05
CA ASP A 35 -19.81 11.29 -14.02
C ASP A 35 -20.70 10.86 -15.20
N THR A 36 -20.10 10.43 -16.31
CA THR A 36 -20.78 9.93 -17.52
C THR A 36 -21.07 8.44 -17.51
N ARG A 37 -20.85 7.74 -16.38
CA ARG A 37 -21.05 6.28 -16.20
C ARG A 37 -20.21 5.41 -17.16
N GLY A 38 -19.14 5.99 -17.71
CA GLY A 38 -18.22 5.29 -18.60
C GLY A 38 -17.10 4.59 -17.83
N ARG A 39 -16.66 3.44 -18.34
CA ARG A 39 -15.35 2.87 -18.01
C ARG A 39 -14.33 3.67 -18.81
N GLU A 40 -13.61 4.60 -18.17
CA GLU A 40 -12.42 5.13 -18.83
C GLU A 40 -11.30 4.08 -18.84
N PRO A 41 -10.53 3.99 -19.93
CA PRO A 41 -9.27 3.29 -19.91
C PRO A 41 -8.28 4.15 -19.11
N GLU A 42 -7.78 3.64 -17.99
CA GLU A 42 -6.53 4.13 -17.39
C GLU A 42 -6.58 5.55 -16.78
N GLY A 43 -7.19 5.72 -15.61
CA GLY A 43 -6.94 6.94 -14.83
C GLY A 43 -7.49 6.89 -13.43
N ASP A 44 -8.80 6.69 -13.30
CA ASP A 44 -9.47 6.80 -12.01
C ASP A 44 -9.67 5.43 -11.36
N ARG A 45 -8.60 4.88 -10.81
CA ARG A 45 -8.69 3.70 -9.92
C ARG A 45 -8.84 4.19 -8.49
N CYS A 46 -10.07 4.48 -8.12
CA CYS A 46 -10.35 5.10 -6.84
C CYS A 46 -10.36 4.05 -5.71
N CYS A 47 -9.25 3.93 -4.98
CA CYS A 47 -9.19 3.25 -3.70
C CYS A 47 -9.12 4.32 -2.60
N TYR A 48 -10.19 4.48 -1.84
CA TYR A 48 -10.17 5.35 -0.65
C TYR A 48 -9.86 4.50 0.59
N PHE A 49 -8.72 4.75 1.22
CA PHE A 49 -8.37 4.14 2.50
C PHE A 49 -8.69 5.10 3.65
N PRO A 50 -9.89 5.02 4.28
CA PRO A 50 -10.07 5.62 5.58
C PRO A 50 -9.32 4.77 6.61
N LEU A 51 -8.06 5.13 6.84
CA LEU A 51 -7.26 4.59 7.94
C LEU A 51 -7.74 5.25 9.22
N GLN A 52 -8.75 4.66 9.87
CA GLN A 52 -9.06 5.02 11.25
C GLN A 52 -8.05 4.32 12.18
N PRO A 53 -7.55 5.03 13.20
CA PRO A 53 -6.11 5.02 13.43
C PRO A 53 -5.63 3.94 14.39
N LEU A 54 -4.63 3.17 13.93
CA LEU A 54 -3.44 2.88 14.72
C LEU A 54 -2.44 4.06 14.72
N PHE A 55 -2.67 5.10 13.90
CA PHE A 55 -1.85 6.33 13.84
C PHE A 55 -2.72 7.60 13.86
N PRO A 56 -2.64 8.47 14.88
CA PRO A 56 -3.42 9.71 14.92
C PRO A 56 -2.93 10.67 13.84
N ALA A 57 -3.47 10.55 12.63
CA ALA A 57 -3.34 11.59 11.63
C ALA A 57 -4.34 12.70 11.99
N SER A 58 -3.81 13.88 12.35
CA SER A 58 -4.63 15.09 12.36
C SER A 58 -5.29 15.24 10.99
N PRO A 59 -6.59 15.57 10.90
CA PRO A 59 -7.23 15.83 9.63
C PRO A 59 -6.68 17.14 9.07
N SER A 60 -5.53 17.10 8.40
CA SER A 60 -5.09 18.20 7.55
C SER A 60 -6.03 18.22 6.34
N GLN A 61 -6.55 19.40 6.00
CA GLN A 61 -7.38 19.66 4.82
C GLN A 61 -6.59 19.52 3.49
N SER A 62 -5.52 18.73 3.46
CA SER A 62 -4.75 18.45 2.26
C SER A 62 -5.48 17.42 1.41
N ASP A 63 -5.37 17.58 0.08
CA ASP A 63 -5.83 16.56 -0.86
C ASP A 63 -5.25 15.17 -0.50
N PRO A 64 -6.04 14.10 -0.64
CA PRO A 64 -5.57 12.76 -0.35
C PRO A 64 -4.39 12.40 -1.26
N GLU A 65 -3.38 11.75 -0.68
CA GLU A 65 -2.25 11.24 -1.44
C GLU A 65 -2.72 10.14 -2.40
N VAL A 66 -2.41 10.30 -3.70
CA VAL A 66 -2.70 9.29 -4.71
C VAL A 66 -1.58 8.27 -4.71
N VAL A 67 -1.93 7.01 -4.46
CA VAL A 67 -0.99 5.89 -4.40
C VAL A 67 -1.35 4.79 -5.40
N PRO A 68 -0.38 4.06 -5.97
CA PRO A 68 -0.63 2.91 -6.83
C PRO A 68 -1.41 1.79 -6.14
N GLN A 69 -2.39 1.17 -6.84
CA GLN A 69 -3.10 -0.01 -6.30
C GLN A 69 -2.16 -1.22 -6.06
N THR A 70 -1.05 -1.29 -6.79
CA THR A 70 -0.03 -2.33 -6.63
C THR A 70 0.64 -2.31 -5.25
N ASP A 71 0.58 -1.17 -4.55
CA ASP A 71 1.25 -0.97 -3.25
C ASP A 71 0.47 -1.58 -2.09
N LEU A 72 -0.76 -2.03 -2.34
CA LEU A 72 -1.63 -2.58 -1.31
C LEU A 72 -1.26 -3.98 -0.89
N VAL A 73 -0.90 -4.84 -1.84
CA VAL A 73 -0.46 -6.21 -1.54
C VAL A 73 0.76 -6.23 -0.61
N PRO A 74 1.87 -5.52 -0.91
CA PRO A 74 3.04 -5.54 -0.03
C PRO A 74 2.75 -4.87 1.32
N THR A 75 1.88 -3.86 1.35
CA THR A 75 1.46 -3.17 2.59
C THR A 75 0.63 -4.07 3.50
N LEU A 76 -0.44 -4.67 2.99
CA LEU A 76 -1.33 -5.51 3.81
C LEU A 76 -0.62 -6.78 4.29
N THR A 77 0.23 -7.37 3.47
CA THR A 77 1.00 -8.56 3.87
C THR A 77 1.97 -8.24 5.01
N HIS A 78 2.62 -7.07 4.97
CA HIS A 78 3.42 -6.57 6.09
C HIS A 78 2.61 -6.38 7.37
N LEU A 79 1.46 -5.68 7.29
CA LEU A 79 0.62 -5.40 8.47
C LEU A 79 0.03 -6.68 9.08
N LEU A 80 -0.22 -7.71 8.25
CA LEU A 80 -0.72 -9.02 8.68
C LEU A 80 0.39 -9.98 9.12
N GLY A 81 1.67 -9.60 9.01
CA GLY A 81 2.81 -10.45 9.36
C GLY A 81 2.96 -11.68 8.46
N ILE A 82 2.49 -11.61 7.20
CA ILE A 82 2.60 -12.69 6.21
C ILE A 82 3.63 -12.35 5.12
N PRO A 83 4.27 -13.34 4.48
CA PRO A 83 5.25 -13.08 3.43
C PRO A 83 4.65 -12.33 2.23
N ILE A 84 5.42 -11.39 1.65
CA ILE A 84 5.03 -10.73 0.40
C ILE A 84 5.02 -11.77 -0.75
N PRO A 85 3.93 -11.89 -1.52
CA PRO A 85 3.88 -12.73 -2.71
C PRO A 85 4.95 -12.37 -3.73
N TYR A 86 5.57 -13.38 -4.34
CA TYR A 86 6.64 -13.20 -5.33
C TYR A 86 6.26 -12.26 -6.50
N SER A 87 5.01 -12.31 -6.96
CA SER A 87 4.52 -11.48 -8.08
C SER A 87 4.17 -10.04 -7.68
N SER A 88 4.35 -9.67 -6.41
CA SER A 88 4.10 -8.32 -5.92
C SER A 88 5.30 -7.43 -6.21
N VAL A 89 5.12 -6.39 -7.03
CA VAL A 89 6.17 -5.44 -7.43
C VAL A 89 5.97 -4.03 -6.88
N GLY A 90 4.89 -3.80 -6.13
CA GLY A 90 4.61 -2.50 -5.50
C GLY A 90 5.47 -2.21 -4.28
N GLN A 91 5.32 -0.99 -3.76
CA GLN A 91 6.01 -0.50 -2.57
C GLN A 91 5.09 -0.54 -1.33
N VAL A 92 5.67 -0.63 -0.14
CA VAL A 92 4.91 -0.44 1.11
C VAL A 92 4.51 1.02 1.32
N LEU A 93 3.28 1.26 1.77
CA LEU A 93 2.78 2.59 2.13
C LEU A 93 3.35 3.01 3.50
N LEU A 94 4.44 3.77 3.48
CA LEU A 94 5.21 4.15 4.68
C LEU A 94 4.41 4.82 5.81
N PRO A 95 3.41 5.68 5.55
CA PRO A 95 2.62 6.29 6.61
C PRO A 95 1.89 5.29 7.52
N LEU A 96 1.80 4.01 7.12
CA LEU A 96 1.20 2.92 7.90
C LEU A 96 2.17 2.22 8.85
N PHE A 97 3.44 2.63 8.85
CA PHE A 97 4.47 2.06 9.71
C PHE A 97 4.99 3.14 10.67
N PRO A 98 5.36 2.77 11.91
CA PRO A 98 5.99 3.68 12.86
C PRO A 98 7.24 4.36 12.26
N ALA A 99 7.29 5.69 12.37
CA ALA A 99 8.48 6.45 12.03
C ALA A 99 9.66 6.09 12.95
N ASP A 100 10.87 6.07 12.39
CA ASP A 100 12.09 5.59 13.08
C ASP A 100 12.54 6.48 14.25
N SER A 101 11.97 7.68 14.41
CA SER A 101 12.42 8.70 15.36
C SER A 101 11.72 8.72 16.72
N GLN A 102 10.85 7.76 17.04
CA GLN A 102 10.19 7.70 18.35
C GLN A 102 11.05 6.97 19.41
N THR A 103 12.03 7.71 19.95
CA THR A 103 12.75 7.37 21.18
C THR A 103 11.81 7.46 22.39
N GLY A 104 11.23 6.34 22.83
CA GLY A 104 10.44 6.33 24.07
C GLY A 104 9.77 5.02 24.49
N GLY A 105 9.76 3.99 23.65
CA GLY A 105 9.24 2.67 23.98
C GLY A 105 9.48 1.71 22.82
N ALA A 106 9.53 0.40 23.08
CA ALA A 106 9.68 -0.58 22.01
C ALA A 106 8.50 -0.45 21.04
N PRO A 107 8.72 -0.11 19.75
CA PRO A 107 7.63 -0.07 18.78
C PRO A 107 7.08 -1.49 18.64
N ALA A 108 5.76 -1.63 18.76
CA ALA A 108 5.06 -2.92 18.65
C ALA A 108 4.91 -3.38 17.17
N GLY A 109 5.87 -3.06 16.29
CA GLY A 109 5.79 -3.34 14.86
C GLY A 109 7.03 -2.93 14.07
N LEU A 110 7.06 -3.29 12.78
CA LEU A 110 8.15 -2.98 11.85
C LEU A 110 8.29 -1.47 11.64
N SER A 111 9.51 -0.95 11.76
CA SER A 111 9.80 0.44 11.42
C SER A 111 9.63 0.70 9.91
N GLN A 112 9.51 1.97 9.50
CA GLN A 112 9.44 2.33 8.08
C GLN A 112 10.66 1.83 7.29
N VAL A 113 11.87 1.95 7.83
CA VAL A 113 13.09 1.42 7.21
C VAL A 113 13.06 -0.09 7.10
N GLU A 114 12.60 -0.80 8.14
CA GLU A 114 12.48 -2.26 8.11
C GLU A 114 11.45 -2.72 7.07
N ALA A 115 10.31 -2.04 6.97
CA ALA A 115 9.27 -2.34 6.00
C ALA A 115 9.77 -2.16 4.55
N LEU A 116 10.49 -1.05 4.26
CA LEU A 116 11.12 -0.83 2.96
C LEU A 116 12.12 -1.93 2.63
N TRP A 117 12.97 -2.28 3.60
CA TRP A 117 13.99 -3.29 3.43
C TRP A 117 13.41 -4.67 3.11
N ILE A 118 12.37 -5.09 3.83
CA ILE A 118 11.69 -6.37 3.59
C ILE A 118 10.98 -6.35 2.24
N ASN A 119 10.35 -5.22 1.86
CA ASN A 119 9.68 -5.06 0.57
C ASN A 119 10.65 -5.06 -0.63
N ALA A 120 11.84 -4.49 -0.50
CA ALA A 120 12.79 -4.38 -1.59
C ALA A 120 13.37 -5.74 -2.05
N LYS A 121 13.48 -6.72 -1.14
CA LYS A 121 14.01 -8.07 -1.45
C LYS A 121 13.22 -8.84 -2.52
N PRO A 122 11.90 -9.08 -2.37
CA PRO A 122 11.11 -9.77 -3.39
C PRO A 122 11.05 -8.99 -4.70
N VAL A 123 10.99 -7.66 -4.66
CA VAL A 123 11.02 -6.82 -5.87
C VAL A 123 12.33 -7.03 -6.63
N ASN A 124 13.47 -6.98 -5.95
CA ASN A 124 14.77 -7.22 -6.59
C ASN A 124 14.86 -8.62 -7.19
N ARG A 125 14.43 -9.64 -6.44
CA ARG A 125 14.39 -11.03 -6.95
C ARG A 125 13.50 -11.17 -8.18
N PHE A 126 12.36 -10.48 -8.21
CA PHE A 126 11.47 -10.47 -9.37
C PHE A 126 12.15 -9.81 -10.58
N LEU A 127 12.80 -8.65 -10.39
CA LEU A 127 13.51 -7.94 -11.45
C LEU A 127 14.68 -8.76 -12.03
N GLU A 128 15.46 -9.42 -11.18
CA GLU A 128 16.53 -10.33 -11.59
C GLU A 128 15.98 -11.47 -12.46
N THR A 129 14.90 -12.13 -12.00
CA THR A 129 14.28 -13.22 -12.76
C THR A 129 13.68 -12.72 -14.07
N TYR A 130 12.97 -11.59 -14.06
CA TYR A 130 12.36 -11.00 -15.25
C TYR A 130 13.42 -10.61 -16.28
N SER A 131 14.51 -9.97 -15.86
CA SER A 131 15.60 -9.56 -16.77
C SER A 131 16.36 -10.73 -17.40
N SER A 132 16.35 -11.90 -16.76
CA SER A 132 16.91 -13.12 -17.36
C SER A 132 16.06 -13.67 -18.52
N ILE A 133 14.76 -13.31 -18.56
CA ILE A 133 13.79 -13.83 -19.54
C ILE A 133 13.46 -12.77 -20.60
N ALA A 134 13.34 -11.51 -20.19
CA ALA A 134 12.91 -10.39 -21.02
C ALA A 134 14.03 -9.33 -21.14
N LYS A 135 14.14 -8.70 -22.31
CA LYS A 135 15.19 -7.71 -22.61
C LYS A 135 14.72 -6.26 -22.42
N ASP A 136 13.58 -6.06 -21.78
CA ASP A 136 12.93 -4.75 -21.71
C ASP A 136 13.54 -3.84 -20.63
N ILE A 137 14.32 -4.41 -19.70
CA ILE A 137 14.95 -3.66 -18.60
C ILE A 137 16.43 -3.45 -18.91
N PRO A 138 16.91 -2.18 -18.98
CA PRO A 138 18.32 -1.90 -19.16
C PRO A 138 19.19 -2.48 -18.01
N PRO A 139 20.36 -3.06 -18.31
CA PRO A 139 21.23 -3.68 -17.29
C PRO A 139 21.76 -2.67 -16.25
N GLU A 140 21.84 -1.39 -16.62
CA GLU A 140 22.28 -0.32 -15.73
C GLU A 140 21.26 -0.07 -14.59
N SER A 141 19.96 -0.14 -14.91
CA SER A 141 18.87 -0.01 -13.93
C SER A 141 18.86 -1.16 -12.92
N LEU A 142 19.14 -2.39 -13.40
CA LEU A 142 19.27 -3.58 -12.54
C LEU A 142 20.50 -3.48 -11.62
N SER A 143 21.64 -3.02 -12.15
CA SER A 143 22.84 -2.82 -11.34
C SER A 143 22.64 -1.75 -10.25
N ALA A 144 21.87 -0.70 -10.53
CA ALA A 144 21.57 0.32 -9.53
C ALA A 144 20.73 -0.24 -8.37
N ALA A 145 19.69 -1.03 -8.69
CA ALA A 145 18.84 -1.69 -7.69
C ALA A 145 19.64 -2.69 -6.83
N GLY A 146 20.48 -3.52 -7.45
CA GLY A 146 21.30 -4.51 -6.75
C GLY A 146 22.39 -3.93 -5.83
N ARG A 147 22.74 -2.64 -5.96
CA ARG A 147 23.71 -1.99 -5.04
C ARG A 147 23.08 -1.58 -3.70
N LEU A 148 21.77 -1.40 -3.67
CA LEU A 148 21.03 -0.99 -2.47
C LEU A 148 20.67 -2.17 -1.56
N LEU A 149 20.78 -3.40 -2.08
CA LEU A 149 20.47 -4.62 -1.37
C LEU A 149 21.70 -5.52 -1.28
N PRO A 150 22.02 -6.08 -0.10
CA PRO A 150 23.08 -7.06 0.04
C PRO A 150 22.72 -8.30 -0.78
N PRO A 151 23.73 -9.08 -1.22
CA PRO A 151 23.49 -10.30 -1.99
C PRO A 151 22.50 -11.21 -1.25
N LEU A 152 21.47 -11.66 -1.99
CA LEU A 152 20.51 -12.64 -1.49
C LEU A 152 21.27 -13.94 -1.16
N LEU A 153 21.29 -14.32 0.13
CA LEU A 153 21.79 -15.62 0.59
C LEU A 153 20.86 -16.75 0.16
#